data_AF-A0A538AG81-F1
#
_entry.id   AF-A0A538AG81-F1
#
_cell.length_a   1.000
_cell.length_b   1.000
_cell.length_c   1.000
_cell.angle_alpha   90.00
_cell.angle_beta   90.00
_cell.angle_gamma   90.00
#
_symmetry.space_group_name_H-M   'P 1'
#
loop_
_entity.id
_entity.type
_entity.pdbx_description
1 polymer ?
#
loop_
_entity_poly.entity_id
_entity_poly.type
_entity_poly.pdbx_seq_one_letter_code
_entity_poly.pdbx_strand_id
1 'polypeptide(L)' 'MEKGGKPTVRQVYALAAALCERMGEEFPESRGAASELIERLRIENGHPAPRLEDSPVKMGR' A
#
# COMPACT_ATOMS: atom_id res chain seq x y z
N MET A 1 -7.28 17.21 -10.35
CA MET A 1 -6.33 16.74 -9.32
C MET A 1 -5.58 15.56 -9.90
N GLU A 2 -4.31 15.74 -10.27
CA GLU A 2 -3.47 14.67 -10.80
C GLU A 2 -3.33 13.54 -9.76
N LYS A 3 -4.07 12.44 -9.96
CA LYS A 3 -3.85 11.17 -9.25
C LYS A 3 -2.89 10.34 -10.10
N GLY A 4 -1.57 10.52 -9.96
CA GLY A 4 -0.63 9.82 -10.85
C GLY A 4 0.80 9.59 -10.35
N GLY A 5 1.18 10.08 -9.18
CA GLY A 5 2.52 9.83 -8.63
C GLY A 5 2.61 8.52 -7.85
N LYS A 6 3.76 7.84 -7.92
CA LYS A 6 4.08 6.76 -6.97
C LYS A 6 4.09 7.36 -5.55
N PRO A 7 3.43 6.73 -4.56
CA PRO A 7 3.46 7.24 -3.19
C PRO A 7 4.90 7.27 -2.68
N THR A 8 5.23 8.32 -1.93
CA THR A 8 6.53 8.42 -1.25
C THR A 8 6.62 7.38 -0.14
N VAL A 9 7.84 7.02 0.26
CA VAL A 9 8.08 6.08 1.38
C VAL A 9 7.35 6.51 2.66
N ARG A 10 7.32 7.82 2.96
CA ARG A 10 6.60 8.36 4.11
C ARG A 10 5.08 8.17 4.01
N GLN A 11 4.51 8.34 2.81
CA GLN A 11 3.08 8.12 2.59
C GLN A 11 2.71 6.63 2.72
N VAL A 12 3.58 5.73 2.24
CA VAL A 12 3.38 4.29 2.40
C VAL A 12 3.37 3.91 3.89
N TYR A 13 4.34 4.38 4.67
CA TYR A 13 4.36 4.11 6.11
C TYR A 13 3.22 4.79 6.88
N ALA A 14 2.82 5.99 6.51
CA ALA A 14 1.66 6.66 7.13
C ALA A 14 0.36 5.89 6.87
N LEU A 15 0.18 5.36 5.66
CA LEU A 15 -0.96 4.51 5.33
C LEU A 15 -0.91 3.19 6.12
N ALA A 16 0.26 2.56 6.20
CA ALA A 16 0.44 1.36 7.01
C ALA A 16 0.11 1.61 8.49
N ALA A 17 0.58 2.72 9.06
CA ALA A 17 0.30 3.10 10.46
C ALA A 17 -1.21 3.18 10.73
N ALA A 18 -1.93 3.93 9.90
CA ALA A 18 -3.38 4.10 10.06
C ALA A 18 -4.15 2.78 9.92
N LEU A 19 -3.67 1.86 9.08
CA LEU A 19 -4.26 0.54 8.89
C LEU A 19 -3.97 -0.38 10.10
N CYS A 20 -2.74 -0.38 10.60
CA CYS A 20 -2.35 -1.13 11.80
C CYS A 20 -3.15 -0.69 13.02
N GLU A 21 -3.27 0.62 13.26
CA GLU A 21 -4.05 1.19 14.37
C GLU A 21 -5.53 0.78 14.29
N ARG A 22 -6.12 0.76 13.09
CA ARG A 22 -7.54 0.43 12.91
C ARG A 22 -7.83 -1.06 13.05
N MET A 23 -6.89 -1.92 12.66
CA MET A 23 -7.07 -3.37 12.58
C MET A 23 -6.44 -4.12 13.75
N GLY A 24 -5.65 -3.45 14.60
CA GLY A 24 -4.90 -4.07 15.69
C GLY A 24 -3.70 -4.91 15.23
N GLU A 25 -3.15 -4.59 14.07
CA GLU A 25 -2.02 -5.30 13.46
C GLU A 25 -0.67 -4.66 13.86
N GLU A 26 0.40 -5.43 13.84
CA GLU A 26 1.75 -4.92 14.11
C GLU A 26 2.23 -3.98 13.00
N PHE A 27 3.00 -2.95 13.39
CA PHE A 27 3.55 -2.01 12.42
C PHE A 27 4.69 -2.64 11.60
N PRO A 28 4.70 -2.52 10.26
CA PRO A 28 5.69 -3.19 9.43
C PRO A 28 7.10 -2.61 9.58
N GLU A 29 8.09 -3.50 9.74
CA GLU A 29 9.51 -3.14 9.91
C GLU A 29 10.20 -2.67 8.62
N SER A 30 9.60 -2.96 7.45
CA SER A 30 10.20 -2.65 6.15
C SER A 30 9.18 -2.11 5.15
N ARG A 31 9.69 -1.40 4.13
CA ARG A 31 8.87 -0.90 3.02
C ARG A 31 8.20 -2.03 2.23
N GLY A 32 8.87 -3.17 2.10
CA GLY A 32 8.30 -4.37 1.47
C GLY A 32 7.13 -4.91 2.27
N ALA A 33 7.33 -5.14 3.58
CA ALA A 33 6.29 -5.59 4.50
C ALA A 33 5.10 -4.62 4.55
N ALA A 34 5.35 -3.30 4.53
CA ALA A 34 4.28 -2.31 4.44
C ALA A 34 3.48 -2.43 3.14
N SER A 35 4.14 -2.69 2.01
CA SER A 35 3.47 -2.85 0.72
C SER A 35 2.64 -4.13 0.66
N GLU A 36 3.15 -5.23 1.21
CA GLU A 36 2.44 -6.52 1.35
C GLU A 36 1.22 -6.39 2.28
N LEU A 37 1.38 -5.73 3.43
CA LEU A 37 0.29 -5.47 4.37
C LEU A 37 -0.84 -4.66 3.72
N ILE A 38 -0.48 -3.56 3.04
CA ILE A 38 -1.45 -2.71 2.34
C ILE A 38 -2.18 -3.52 1.26
N GLU A 39 -1.47 -4.35 0.49
CA GLU A 39 -2.10 -5.19 -0.53
C GLU A 39 -3.06 -6.21 0.06
N ARG A 40 -2.66 -6.93 1.11
CA ARG A 40 -3.52 -7.90 1.81
C ARG A 40 -4.81 -7.23 2.28
N LEU A 41 -4.69 -6.12 3.01
CA LEU A 41 -5.83 -5.37 3.54
C LEU A 41 -6.72 -4.79 2.43
N ARG A 42 -6.11 -4.37 1.31
CA ARG A 42 -6.83 -3.88 0.14
C ARG A 42 -7.68 -4.99 -0.50
N ILE A 43 -7.15 -6.21 -0.60
CA ILE A 43 -7.87 -7.39 -1.13
C ILE A 43 -8.99 -7.80 -0.18
N GLU A 44 -8.70 -7.91 1.12
CA GLU A 44 -9.69 -8.25 2.15
C GLU A 44 -10.88 -7.27 2.17
N ASN A 45 -10.62 -5.98 1.93
CA ASN A 45 -11.66 -4.96 1.81
C ASN A 45 -12.38 -4.94 0.44
N GLY A 46 -12.05 -5.84 -0.49
CA GLY A 46 -12.72 -5.97 -1.79
C GLY A 46 -12.36 -4.88 -2.81
N HIS A 47 -11.21 -4.23 -2.67
CA HIS A 47 -10.81 -3.15 -3.57
C HIS A 47 -10.48 -3.68 -4.97
N PRO A 48 -10.99 -3.06 -6.06
CA PRO A 48 -10.93 -3.60 -7.42
C PRO A 48 -9.56 -3.49 -8.12
N ALA A 49 -8.50 -3.10 -7.41
CA ALA A 49 -7.19 -2.92 -8.04
C ALA A 49 -6.50 -4.29 -8.26
N PRO A 50 -5.69 -4.46 -9.33
CA PRO A 50 -4.93 -5.69 -9.53
C PRO A 50 -3.86 -5.84 -8.44
N ARG A 51 -3.21 -7.01 -8.34
CA ARG A 51 -2.05 -7.17 -7.46
C ARG A 51 -0.90 -6.28 -7.91
N LEU A 52 0.03 -5.99 -7.01
CA LEU A 52 1.20 -5.16 -7.29
C LEU A 52 2.06 -5.76 -8.41
N GLU A 53 2.20 -7.08 -8.42
CA GLU A 53 2.88 -7.86 -9.46
C GLU A 53 2.18 -7.78 -10.83
N ASP A 54 0.85 -7.73 -10.83
CA ASP A 54 0.01 -7.64 -12.03
C ASP A 54 -0.25 -6.20 -12.46
N SER A 55 0.20 -5.24 -11.64
CA SER A 55 -0.02 -3.83 -11.91
C SER A 55 0.82 -3.43 -13.10
N PRO A 56 0.23 -2.78 -14.13
CA PRO A 56 1.01 -2.26 -15.23
C PRO A 56 1.99 -1.24 -14.64
N VAL A 57 3.26 -1.63 -14.54
CA VAL A 57 4.31 -0.81 -13.94
C VAL A 57 4.41 0.47 -14.77
N LYS A 58 3.73 1.54 -14.34
CA LYS A 58 4.02 2.88 -14.83
C LYS A 58 5.33 3.30 -14.19
N MET A 59 6.43 2.82 -14.77
CA MET A 59 7.76 3.37 -14.59
C MET A 59 7.75 4.75 -15.23
N GLY A 60 7.21 5.74 -14.51
CA GLY A 60 7.38 7.15 -14.85
C GLY A 60 8.87 7.46 -14.80
N ARG A 61 9.38 8.02 -15.91
CA ARG A 61 10.72 8.58 -16.06
C ARG A 61 10.97 9.69 -15.04
#